data_AF-A0A7R9IWE5-F1
#
_entry.id   AF-A0A7R9IWE5-F1
#
_cell.length_a   1.000
_cell.length_b   1.000
_cell.length_c   1.000
_cell.angle_alpha   90.00
_cell.angle_beta   90.00
_cell.angle_gamma   90.00
#
_symmetry.space_group_name_H-M   'P 1'
#
loop_
_entity.id
_entity.type
_entity.pdbx_description
1 polymer ?
#
loop_
_entity_poly.entity_id
_entity_poly.type
_entity_poly.pdbx_seq_one_letter_code
_entity_poly.pdbx_strand_id
1 'polypeptide(L)'
;MTNNQSTSTPKLASGLEIGSVAEQYMAEGQYKAALEKFQGSLGVLVPLLSSEPKGRRRDLLHQQIQLWLVQAENTKSLLSLTDMNGANIAEAKEH
;
A
#
# COMPACT_ATOMS: atom_id res chain seq x y z
N MET A 1 0.73 -30.48 17.41
CA MET A 1 0.10 -29.50 16.51
C MET A 1 0.07 -28.17 17.24
N THR A 2 1.12 -27.36 17.10
CA THR A 2 1.25 -26.11 17.86
C THR A 2 0.46 -25.00 17.17
N ASN A 3 -0.61 -24.59 17.84
CA ASN A 3 -1.46 -23.47 17.50
C ASN A 3 -0.65 -22.17 17.59
N ASN A 4 -0.23 -21.60 16.44
CA ASN A 4 0.51 -20.34 16.39
C ASN A 4 -0.32 -19.22 15.73
N GLN A 5 -1.60 -19.12 16.10
CA GLN A 5 -2.49 -18.04 15.62
C GLN A 5 -2.12 -16.68 16.23
N SER A 6 -1.49 -16.66 17.42
CA SER A 6 -1.33 -15.44 18.22
C SER A 6 -0.25 -14.45 17.73
N THR A 7 0.71 -14.90 16.91
CA THR A 7 1.81 -14.03 16.42
C THR A 7 1.53 -13.44 15.02
N SER A 8 0.65 -14.07 14.25
CA SER A 8 0.20 -13.58 12.93
C SER A 8 -0.78 -12.40 13.09
N THR A 9 -1.65 -12.43 14.10
CA THR A 9 -2.69 -11.42 14.29
C THR A 9 -2.17 -9.99 14.51
N PRO A 10 -1.13 -9.74 15.34
CA PRO A 10 -0.62 -8.37 15.54
C PRO A 10 0.03 -7.78 14.28
N LYS A 11 0.82 -8.57 13.55
CA LYS A 11 1.45 -8.13 12.30
C LYS A 11 0.43 -7.91 11.19
N LEU A 12 -0.59 -8.78 11.12
CA LEU A 12 -1.71 -8.61 10.20
C LEU A 12 -2.48 -7.32 10.51
N ALA A 13 -2.84 -7.08 11.78
CA ALA A 13 -3.54 -5.87 12.18
C ALA A 13 -2.72 -4.61 11.85
N SER A 14 -1.44 -4.60 12.19
CA SER A 14 -0.53 -3.50 11.88
C SER A 14 -0.40 -3.25 10.38
N GLY A 15 -0.22 -4.31 9.57
CA GLY A 15 -0.16 -4.17 8.11
C GLY A 15 -1.46 -3.62 7.52
N LEU A 16 -2.62 -4.04 8.03
CA LEU A 16 -3.92 -3.53 7.60
C LEU A 16 -4.14 -2.06 8.01
N GLU A 17 -3.72 -1.68 9.22
CA GLU A 17 -3.80 -0.29 9.70
C GLU A 17 -2.94 0.64 8.84
N ILE A 18 -1.70 0.25 8.54
CA ILE A 18 -0.80 1.03 7.67
C ILE A 18 -1.43 1.23 6.28
N GLY A 19 -2.06 0.20 5.72
CA GLY A 19 -2.73 0.30 4.42
C GLY A 19 -3.99 1.18 4.45
N SER A 20 -4.74 1.16 5.55
CA SER A 20 -5.87 2.09 5.73
C SER A 20 -5.41 3.55 5.82
N VAL A 21 -4.29 3.82 6.49
CA VAL A 21 -3.66 5.15 6.51
C VAL A 21 -3.20 5.55 5.09
N ALA A 22 -2.72 4.62 4.27
CA ALA A 22 -2.38 4.90 2.88
C ALA A 22 -3.60 5.38 2.07
N GLU A 23 -4.76 4.76 2.25
CA GLU A 23 -6.02 5.16 1.62
C GLU A 23 -6.48 6.55 2.07
N GLN A 24 -6.28 6.90 3.35
CA GLN A 24 -6.55 8.24 3.86
C GLN A 24 -5.65 9.28 3.18
N TYR A 25 -4.34 9.02 3.11
CA TYR A 25 -3.42 9.91 2.41
C TYR A 25 -3.74 10.03 0.90
N MET A 26 -4.21 8.96 0.26
CA MET A 26 -4.69 9.03 -1.12
C MET A 26 -5.89 9.97 -1.26
N ALA A 27 -6.87 9.85 -0.37
CA ALA A 27 -8.07 10.69 -0.38
C ALA A 27 -7.74 12.17 -0.14
N GLU A 28 -6.68 12.47 0.62
CA GLU A 28 -6.17 13.82 0.86
C GLU A 28 -5.26 14.34 -0.26
N GLY A 29 -4.98 13.53 -1.30
CA GLY A 29 -4.06 13.91 -2.39
C GLY A 29 -2.58 13.88 -2.00
N GLN A 30 -2.24 13.33 -0.83
CA GLN A 30 -0.87 13.20 -0.34
C GLN A 30 -0.18 11.96 -0.95
N TYR A 31 -0.05 11.94 -2.28
CA TYR A 31 0.34 10.74 -3.03
C TYR A 31 1.70 10.16 -2.63
N LYS A 32 2.68 11.00 -2.27
CA LYS A 32 4.00 10.53 -1.82
C LYS A 32 3.92 9.77 -0.50
N ALA A 33 3.18 10.32 0.48
CA ALA A 33 2.95 9.68 1.78
C ALA A 33 2.09 8.41 1.63
N ALA A 34 1.05 8.46 0.78
CA ALA A 34 0.23 7.30 0.46
C ALA A 34 1.05 6.14 -0.11
N LEU A 35 1.92 6.42 -1.10
CA LEU A 35 2.76 5.40 -1.71
C LEU A 35 3.70 4.74 -0.70
N GLU A 36 4.33 5.53 0.17
CA GLU A 36 5.20 5.01 1.25
C GLU A 36 4.42 4.07 2.18
N LYS A 37 3.19 4.43 2.56
CA LYS A 37 2.35 3.60 3.42
C LYS A 37 1.86 2.34 2.70
N PHE A 38 1.46 2.41 1.43
CA PHE A 38 1.12 1.20 0.68
C PHE A 38 2.31 0.23 0.60
N GLN A 39 3.51 0.73 0.32
CA GLN A 39 4.72 -0.11 0.28
C GLN A 39 5.02 -0.75 1.64
N GLY A 40 4.91 0.02 2.74
CA GLY A 40 5.08 -0.49 4.09
C GLY A 40 4.06 -1.57 4.45
N SER A 41 2.78 -1.34 4.15
CA SER A 41 1.70 -2.31 4.37
C SER A 41 1.93 -3.61 3.58
N LEU A 42 2.19 -3.50 2.28
CA LEU A 42 2.42 -4.64 1.39
C LEU A 42 3.67 -5.44 1.78
N GLY A 43 4.72 -4.76 2.24
CA GLY A 43 5.94 -5.39 2.77
C GLY A 43 5.70 -6.28 3.99
N VAL A 44 4.65 -5.99 4.78
CA VAL A 44 4.22 -6.82 5.92
C VAL A 44 3.25 -7.91 5.48
N LEU A 45 2.25 -7.56 4.66
CA LEU A 45 1.12 -8.44 4.37
C LEU A 45 1.43 -9.54 3.34
N VAL A 46 2.27 -9.26 2.35
CA VAL A 46 2.62 -10.26 1.31
C VAL A 46 3.34 -11.48 1.91
N PRO A 47 4.38 -11.33 2.76
CA PRO A 47 4.99 -12.47 3.44
C PRO A 47 4.00 -13.22 4.35
N LEU A 48 3.11 -12.49 5.05
CA LEU A 48 2.11 -13.10 5.93
C LEU A 48 1.12 -13.98 5.16
N LEU A 49 0.66 -13.54 3.99
CA LEU A 49 -0.26 -14.31 3.14
C LEU A 49 0.29 -15.70 2.78
N SER A 50 1.61 -15.81 2.55
CA SER A 50 2.27 -17.08 2.24
C SER A 50 2.23 -18.08 3.40
N SER A 51 2.15 -17.58 4.63
CA SER A 51 2.04 -18.40 5.87
C SER A 51 0.60 -18.62 6.33
N GLU A 52 -0.37 -18.00 5.67
CA GLU A 52 -1.77 -18.05 6.05
C GLU A 52 -2.42 -19.37 5.61
N PRO A 53 -3.07 -20.13 6.52
CA PRO A 53 -3.79 -21.35 6.15
C PRO A 53 -4.89 -21.08 5.11
N LYS A 54 -5.16 -22.06 4.24
CA LYS A 54 -6.27 -21.95 3.28
C LYS A 54 -7.60 -21.72 4.00
N GLY A 55 -8.40 -20.80 3.47
CA GLY A 55 -9.73 -20.49 4.00
C GLY A 55 -10.07 -19.02 3.84
N ARG A 56 -11.26 -18.66 4.31
CA ARG A 56 -11.86 -17.32 4.11
C ARG A 56 -10.94 -16.16 4.49
N ARG A 57 -10.19 -16.27 5.60
CA ARG A 57 -9.27 -15.21 6.04
C ARG A 57 -8.16 -14.96 5.02
N ARG A 58 -7.60 -16.03 4.46
CA ARG A 58 -6.59 -15.95 3.40
C ARG A 58 -7.14 -15.32 2.13
N ASP A 59 -8.34 -15.70 1.74
CA ASP A 59 -8.96 -15.21 0.51
C ASP A 59 -9.24 -13.71 0.58
N LEU A 60 -9.77 -13.25 1.73
CA LEU A 60 -9.97 -11.83 2.01
C LEU A 60 -8.64 -11.05 2.06
N LEU A 61 -7.61 -11.60 2.71
CA LEU A 61 -6.29 -10.97 2.75
C LEU A 61 -5.68 -10.85 1.35
N HIS A 62 -5.80 -11.90 0.53
CA HIS A 62 -5.32 -11.87 -0.85
C HIS A 62 -6.05 -10.78 -1.66
N GLN A 63 -7.38 -10.68 -1.56
CA GLN A 63 -8.16 -9.65 -2.23
C GLN A 63 -7.71 -8.24 -1.83
N GLN A 64 -7.51 -7.99 -0.52
CA GLN A 64 -7.05 -6.70 -0.03
C GLN A 64 -5.65 -6.34 -0.55
N ILE A 65 -4.72 -7.31 -0.55
CA ILE A 65 -3.36 -7.11 -1.09
C ILE A 65 -3.41 -6.76 -2.58
N GLN A 66 -4.24 -7.44 -3.37
CA GLN A 66 -4.38 -7.12 -4.80
C GLN A 66 -4.92 -5.71 -5.02
N LEU A 67 -5.92 -5.30 -4.23
CA LEU A 67 -6.46 -3.94 -4.29
C LEU A 67 -5.37 -2.90 -4.00
N TRP A 68 -4.58 -3.10 -2.93
CA TRP A 68 -3.52 -2.16 -2.56
C TRP A 68 -2.32 -2.17 -3.51
N LEU A 69 -2.01 -3.29 -4.17
CA LEU A 69 -1.02 -3.32 -5.25
C LEU A 69 -1.45 -2.42 -6.41
N VAL A 70 -2.71 -2.53 -6.85
CA VAL A 70 -3.25 -1.68 -7.91
C VAL A 70 -3.26 -0.21 -7.48
N GLN A 71 -3.69 0.10 -6.26
CA GLN A 71 -3.66 1.47 -5.76
C GLN A 71 -2.25 2.04 -5.67
N ALA A 72 -1.27 1.27 -5.19
CA ALA A 72 0.13 1.69 -5.13
C ALA A 72 0.68 2.00 -6.54
N GLU A 73 0.36 1.16 -7.52
CA GLU A 73 0.82 1.36 -8.90
C GLU A 73 0.19 2.62 -9.52
N ASN A 74 -1.13 2.81 -9.34
CA ASN A 74 -1.81 4.04 -9.77
C ASN A 74 -1.24 5.28 -9.08
N THR A 75 -0.88 5.19 -7.81
CA THR A 75 -0.28 6.29 -7.03
C THR A 75 1.09 6.68 -7.61
N LYS A 76 1.91 5.70 -8.01
CA LYS A 76 3.19 5.97 -8.71
C LYS A 76 2.95 6.69 -10.03
N SER A 77 1.95 6.26 -10.80
CA SER A 77 1.60 6.92 -12.07
C SER A 77 1.19 8.37 -11.84
N LEU A 78 0.37 8.65 -10.82
CA LEU A 78 -0.02 10.02 -10.46
C LEU A 78 1.17 10.89 -10.07
N LEU A 79 2.07 10.37 -9.23
CA LEU A 79 3.30 11.08 -8.84
C LEU A 79 4.20 11.38 -10.05
N SER A 80 4.34 10.41 -10.96
CA SER A 80 5.13 10.60 -12.18
C SER A 80 4.56 11.72 -13.06
N LEU A 81 3.24 11.84 -13.17
CA LEU A 81 2.58 12.93 -13.91
C LEU A 81 2.77 14.29 -13.22
N THR A 82 2.68 14.35 -11.88
CA THR A 82 2.90 15.60 -11.14
C THR A 82 4.34 16.07 -11.22
N ASP A 83 5.30 15.15 -11.18
CA ASP A 83 6.73 15.46 -11.27
C ASP A 83 7.11 15.97 -12.67
N MET A 84 6.58 15.34 -13.74
CA MET A 84 6.77 15.84 -15.12
C MET A 84 6.16 17.22 -15.34
N ASN A 85 4.97 17.47 -14.81
CA ASN A 85 4.34 18.79 -14.91
C ASN A 85 5.11 19.87 -14.13
N GLY A 86 5.72 19.52 -12.99
CA GLY A 86 6.60 20.42 -12.24
C GLY A 86 7.87 20.80 -13.02
N ALA A 87 8.48 19.84 -13.71
CA ALA A 87 9.68 20.08 -14.53
C ALA A 87 9.41 21.03 -15.70
N ASN A 88 8.28 20.85 -16.41
CA ASN A 88 7.94 21.68 -17.57
C ASN A 88 7.65 23.15 -17.20
N ILE A 89 7.19 23.44 -15.98
CA ILE A 89 6.92 24.82 -15.53
C ILE A 89 8.21 25.54 -15.13
N ALA A 90 9.22 24.81 -14.64
CA ALA A 90 10.50 25.40 -14.27
C ALA A 90 11.26 25.94 -15.50
N GLU A 91 11.28 25.19 -16.61
CA GLU A 91 11.91 25.65 -17.86
C GLU A 91 11.19 26.86 -18.50
N ALA A 92 9.88 27.01 -18.29
CA ALA A 92 9.11 28.13 -18.86
C ALA A 92 9.29 29.47 -18.13
N LYS A 93 9.97 29.50 -16.98
CA LYS A 93 10.20 30.73 -16.19
C LYS A 93 11.58 31.36 -16.37
N GLU A 94 12.45 30.75 -17.18
CA GLU A 94 13.82 31.24 -17.42
C GLU A 94 14.00 31.95 -18.79
N HIS A 95 12.91 32.28 -19.49
CA HIS A 95 12.93 33.01 -20.75
C HIS A 95 12.15 34.32 -20.71
#